data_AF-N1QSI7-F1
#
_entry.id   AF-N1QSI7-F1
#
_cell.length_a   1.000
_cell.length_b   1.000
_cell.length_c   1.000
_cell.angle_alpha   90.00
_cell.angle_beta   90.00
_cell.angle_gamma   90.00
#
_symmetry.space_group_name_H-M   'P 1'
#
loop_
_entity.id
_entity.type
_entity.pdbx_description
1 polymer ?
#
loop_
_entity_poly.entity_id
_entity_poly.type
_entity_poly.pdbx_seq_one_letter_code
_entity_poly.pdbx_strand_id
1 'polypeptide(L)'
;MASASASSSVVTLNVGGELFQTTPATLSRAGVAIPLSPHAASLVAAHGGVVTSFNAALASRTSVLTPLPTIDSLVAVSPALALAGARDFPGVQLCRFPGDAPATASDALYWPDSPSSSVLSMAASEPASHWLFASFESARRNSSAVVAFDLNSLSPVVEIGRKEVFGAGR
;
A
#
# COMPACT_ATOMS: atom_id res chain seq x y z
N MET A 1 3.01 -14.36 -36.10
CA MET A 1 2.70 -14.02 -34.70
C MET A 1 2.11 -12.63 -34.69
N ALA A 2 0.81 -12.51 -34.40
CA ALA A 2 0.12 -11.22 -34.36
C ALA A 2 0.55 -10.47 -33.09
N SER A 3 1.13 -9.29 -33.25
CA SER A 3 1.39 -8.35 -32.17
C SER A 3 0.04 -7.81 -31.69
N ALA A 4 -0.34 -8.14 -30.46
CA ALA A 4 -1.52 -7.55 -29.84
C ALA A 4 -1.24 -6.05 -29.60
N SER A 5 -1.87 -5.20 -30.41
CA SER A 5 -1.89 -3.75 -30.18
C SER A 5 -2.55 -3.50 -28.82
N ALA A 6 -1.76 -3.03 -27.84
CA ALA A 6 -2.29 -2.56 -26.58
C ALA A 6 -3.08 -1.27 -26.85
N SER A 7 -4.41 -1.38 -26.91
CA SER A 7 -5.29 -0.22 -26.98
C SER A 7 -5.03 0.66 -25.75
N SER A 8 -4.44 1.83 -25.93
CA SER A 8 -4.27 2.85 -24.90
C SER A 8 -5.65 3.43 -24.56
N SER A 9 -6.41 2.74 -23.72
CA SER A 9 -7.66 3.27 -23.20
C SER A 9 -7.32 4.55 -22.43
N VAL A 10 -7.88 5.67 -22.86
CA VAL A 10 -7.75 6.95 -22.17
C VAL A 10 -8.87 7.02 -21.13
N VAL A 11 -8.52 7.28 -19.87
CA VAL A 11 -9.44 7.57 -18.78
C VAL A 11 -9.51 9.08 -18.62
N THR A 12 -10.73 9.62 -18.57
CA THR A 12 -10.96 11.03 -18.25
C THR A 12 -11.37 11.15 -16.78
N LEU A 13 -10.67 11.98 -16.03
CA LEU A 13 -10.90 12.27 -14.61
C LEU A 13 -11.48 13.68 -14.47
N ASN A 14 -12.57 13.84 -13.72
CA ASN A 14 -13.06 15.16 -13.33
C ASN A 14 -12.50 15.51 -11.93
N VAL A 15 -11.70 16.56 -11.84
CA VAL A 15 -11.08 17.05 -10.61
C VAL A 15 -11.56 18.47 -10.38
N GLY A 16 -12.51 18.66 -9.47
CA GLY A 16 -13.02 19.99 -9.11
C GLY A 16 -13.69 20.74 -10.27
N GLY A 17 -14.18 20.05 -11.31
CA GLY A 17 -14.77 20.65 -12.50
C GLY A 17 -13.83 20.69 -13.71
N GLU A 18 -12.54 20.42 -13.53
CA GLU A 18 -11.59 20.31 -14.64
C GLU A 18 -11.39 18.85 -15.09
N LEU A 19 -11.26 18.66 -16.40
CA LEU A 19 -11.10 17.33 -17.01
C LEU A 19 -9.63 17.05 -17.31
N PHE A 20 -9.13 15.94 -16.78
CA PHE A 20 -7.78 15.44 -17.01
C PHE A 20 -7.84 14.10 -17.75
N GLN A 21 -6.87 13.84 -18.63
CA GLN A 21 -6.77 12.57 -19.34
C GLN A 21 -5.55 11.78 -18.88
N THR A 22 -5.73 10.49 -18.66
CA THR A 22 -4.69 9.56 -18.24
C THR A 22 -4.95 8.17 -18.82
N THR A 23 -4.18 7.16 -18.44
CA THR A 23 -4.42 5.75 -18.80
C THR A 23 -4.77 4.93 -17.56
N PRO A 24 -5.47 3.78 -17.67
CA PRO A 24 -5.71 2.90 -16.54
C PRO A 24 -4.43 2.46 -15.84
N ALA A 25 -3.35 2.23 -16.60
CA ALA A 25 -2.05 1.84 -16.06
C ALA A 25 -1.46 2.94 -15.14
N THR A 26 -1.54 4.20 -15.57
CA THR A 26 -1.10 5.35 -14.74
C THR A 26 -2.00 5.52 -13.53
N LEU A 27 -3.32 5.38 -13.69
CA LEU A 27 -4.30 5.50 -12.61
C LEU A 27 -4.09 4.43 -11.54
N SER A 28 -3.84 3.18 -11.94
CA SER A 28 -3.59 2.07 -11.01
C SER A 28 -2.28 2.18 -10.23
N ARG A 29 -1.34 3.02 -10.68
CA ARG A 29 -0.02 3.21 -10.05
C ARG A 29 0.01 4.39 -9.08
N ALA A 30 -1.04 5.20 -9.03
CA ALA A 30 -1.16 6.28 -8.06
C ALA A 30 -1.73 5.72 -6.75
N GLY A 31 -0.90 5.65 -5.72
CA GLY A 31 -1.35 5.31 -4.36
C GLY A 31 -1.74 6.58 -3.62
N VAL A 32 -3.03 6.76 -3.31
CA VAL A 32 -3.49 7.81 -2.39
C VAL A 32 -4.30 7.14 -1.30
N ALA A 33 -4.05 7.51 -0.04
CA ALA A 33 -4.81 7.02 1.10
C ALA A 33 -5.18 8.17 2.03
N ILE A 34 -6.40 8.09 2.56
CA ILE A 34 -6.94 9.02 3.54
C ILE A 34 -7.03 8.25 4.86
N PRO A 35 -6.54 8.80 5.99
CA PRO A 35 -6.66 8.15 7.28
C PRO A 35 -8.12 7.88 7.61
N LEU A 36 -8.39 6.75 8.25
CA LEU A 36 -9.73 6.36 8.70
C LEU A 36 -10.29 7.23 9.84
N SER A 37 -9.61 8.34 10.18
CA SER A 37 -10.04 9.26 11.24
C SER A 37 -11.02 10.30 10.68
N PRO A 38 -12.25 10.40 11.22
CA PRO A 38 -13.26 11.34 10.73
C PRO A 38 -12.89 12.82 10.97
N HIS A 39 -11.87 13.10 11.79
CA HIS A 39 -11.45 14.45 12.15
C HIS A 39 -10.17 14.90 11.45
N ALA A 40 -9.50 14.00 10.72
CA ALA A 40 -8.24 14.32 10.06
C ALA A 40 -8.46 14.46 8.56
N ALA A 41 -8.70 15.70 8.12
CA ALA A 41 -8.57 16.07 6.72
C ALA A 41 -7.08 16.12 6.34
N SER A 42 -6.44 14.97 6.23
CA SER A 42 -5.07 14.81 5.73
C SER A 42 -5.06 13.63 4.76
N LEU A 43 -4.14 13.60 3.82
CA LEU A 43 -3.94 12.43 2.97
C LEU A 43 -2.47 12.13 2.83
N VAL A 44 -2.17 10.90 2.47
CA VAL A 44 -0.85 10.49 2.04
C VAL A 44 -0.91 10.04 0.58
N ALA A 45 0.11 10.39 -0.17
CA ALA A 45 0.27 9.94 -1.54
C ALA A 45 1.64 9.28 -1.71
N ALA A 46 1.65 8.20 -2.49
CA ALA A 46 2.86 7.51 -2.89
C ALA A 46 3.21 7.83 -4.34
N HIS A 47 4.48 8.07 -4.59
CA HIS A 47 5.04 8.26 -5.92
C HIS A 47 6.43 7.61 -5.99
N GLY A 48 6.55 6.56 -6.81
CA GLY A 48 7.73 5.69 -6.76
C GLY A 48 7.89 5.05 -5.37
N GLY A 49 9.07 5.14 -4.78
CA GLY A 49 9.38 4.68 -3.43
C GLY A 49 9.15 5.71 -2.32
N VAL A 50 8.60 6.89 -2.64
CA VAL A 50 8.40 7.99 -1.69
C VAL A 50 6.94 8.04 -1.24
N VAL A 51 6.72 8.27 0.05
CA VAL A 51 5.40 8.61 0.61
C VAL A 51 5.42 10.03 1.13
N THR A 52 4.48 10.84 0.67
CA THR A 52 4.31 12.23 1.08
C THR A 52 2.99 12.41 1.82
N SER A 53 3.03 13.13 2.94
CA SER A 53 1.83 13.53 3.69
C SER A 53 1.41 14.95 3.36
N PHE A 54 0.10 15.18 3.31
CA PHE A 54 -0.51 16.46 2.98
C PHE A 54 -1.54 16.84 4.03
N ASN A 55 -1.66 18.14 4.28
CA ASN A 55 -2.71 18.67 5.14
C ASN A 55 -4.05 18.83 4.37
N ALA A 56 -5.08 19.36 5.05
CA ALA A 56 -6.40 19.58 4.47
C ALA A 56 -6.40 20.52 3.27
N ALA A 57 -5.45 21.45 3.22
CA ALA A 57 -5.26 22.39 2.13
C ALA A 57 -4.36 21.82 1.01
N LEU A 58 -4.08 20.51 1.03
CA LEU A 58 -3.17 19.82 0.11
C LEU A 58 -1.74 20.39 0.09
N ALA A 59 -1.34 21.10 1.15
CA ALA A 59 0.04 21.50 1.32
C ALA A 59 0.84 20.29 1.82
N SER A 60 1.93 19.97 1.10
CA SER A 60 2.90 18.95 1.52
C SER A 60 3.45 19.31 2.89
N ARG A 61 3.35 18.39 3.84
CA ARG A 61 3.93 18.54 5.18
C ARG A 61 5.33 17.96 5.23
N THR A 62 5.46 16.69 4.82
CA THR A 62 6.71 15.95 4.90
C THR A 62 6.66 14.72 4.01
N SER A 63 7.83 14.24 3.60
CA SER A 63 7.99 13.05 2.76
C SER A 63 9.02 12.11 3.35
N VAL A 64 8.84 10.82 3.10
CA VAL A 64 9.78 9.78 3.48
C VAL A 64 10.12 8.91 2.28
N LEU A 65 11.41 8.63 2.10
CA LEU A 65 11.88 7.62 1.15
C LEU A 65 11.82 6.25 1.82
N THR A 66 11.08 5.33 1.22
CA THR A 66 10.99 3.95 1.68
C THR A 66 12.04 3.08 0.98
N PRO A 67 12.33 1.87 1.48
CA PRO A 67 13.13 0.89 0.77
C PRO A 67 12.44 0.31 -0.48
N LEU A 68 11.13 0.57 -0.66
CA LEU A 68 10.35 0.04 -1.77
C LEU A 68 10.74 0.73 -3.07
N PRO A 69 11.02 0.00 -4.16
CA PRO A 69 11.31 0.61 -5.46
C PRO A 69 10.07 1.35 -6.00
N THR A 70 8.90 0.74 -5.81
CA THR A 70 7.59 1.34 -6.08
C THR A 70 6.61 0.94 -4.99
N ILE A 71 5.59 1.76 -4.76
CA ILE A 71 4.52 1.48 -3.82
C ILE A 71 3.26 1.14 -4.62
N ASP A 72 2.83 -0.12 -4.52
CA ASP A 72 1.65 -0.65 -5.21
C ASP A 72 0.39 -0.69 -4.32
N SER A 73 0.59 -0.65 -3.01
CA SER A 73 -0.49 -0.62 -2.03
C SER A 73 -0.15 0.35 -0.90
N LEU A 74 -1.05 1.28 -0.62
CA LEU A 74 -0.87 2.32 0.40
C LEU A 74 -2.13 2.38 1.26
N VAL A 75 -1.95 2.37 2.58
CA VAL A 75 -3.03 2.50 3.55
C VAL A 75 -2.64 3.54 4.59
N ALA A 76 -3.53 4.48 4.87
CA ALA A 76 -3.35 5.48 5.93
C ALA A 76 -4.11 5.02 7.17
N VAL A 77 -3.38 4.69 8.23
CA VAL A 77 -3.98 4.24 9.50
C VAL A 77 -4.35 5.44 10.36
N SER A 78 -3.47 6.44 10.40
CA SER A 78 -3.67 7.69 11.12
C SER A 78 -2.94 8.83 10.39
N PRO A 79 -3.13 10.10 10.79
CA PRO A 79 -2.37 11.21 10.21
C PRO A 79 -0.86 11.10 10.37
N ALA A 80 -0.41 10.28 11.33
CA ALA A 80 1.00 10.09 11.65
C ALA A 80 1.55 8.73 11.19
N LEU A 81 0.71 7.83 10.65
CA LEU A 81 1.12 6.49 10.26
C LEU A 81 0.44 6.05 8.97
N ALA A 82 1.25 5.76 7.97
CA ALA A 82 0.85 5.06 6.75
C ALA A 82 1.63 3.76 6.59
N LEU A 83 1.04 2.84 5.84
CA LEU A 83 1.58 1.53 5.52
C LEU A 83 1.73 1.43 4.01
N ALA A 84 2.91 1.05 3.55
CA ALA A 84 3.24 0.92 2.14
C ALA A 84 3.69 -0.50 1.82
N GLY A 85 3.19 -1.06 0.73
CA GLY A 85 3.55 -2.38 0.22
C GLY A 85 3.87 -2.33 -1.27
N ALA A 86 4.71 -3.27 -1.70
CA ALA A 86 5.07 -3.43 -3.10
C ALA A 86 4.92 -4.90 -3.53
N ARG A 87 4.60 -5.11 -4.80
CA ARG A 87 4.41 -6.44 -5.39
C ARG A 87 5.72 -7.18 -5.67
N ASP A 88 6.84 -6.49 -5.63
CA ASP A 88 8.17 -6.99 -5.90
C ASP A 88 9.14 -6.83 -4.72
N PHE A 89 8.68 -6.28 -3.59
CA PHE A 89 9.48 -6.10 -2.38
C PHE A 89 8.81 -6.75 -1.17
N PRO A 90 9.58 -7.39 -0.27
CA PRO A 90 9.02 -8.07 0.87
C PRO A 90 8.53 -7.13 1.99
N GLY A 91 7.40 -7.50 2.57
CA GLY A 91 6.87 -6.87 3.78
C GLY A 91 6.17 -5.54 3.58
N VAL A 92 5.44 -5.13 4.61
CA VAL A 92 4.67 -3.88 4.69
C VAL A 92 5.49 -2.85 5.44
N GLN A 93 5.91 -1.78 4.78
CA GLN A 93 6.71 -0.70 5.38
C GLN A 93 5.86 0.29 6.16
N LEU A 94 6.31 0.64 7.37
CA LEU A 94 5.68 1.65 8.22
C LEU A 94 6.30 3.02 7.95
N CYS A 95 5.50 3.92 7.41
CA CYS A 95 5.84 5.32 7.18
C CYS A 95 5.25 6.19 8.29
N ARG A 96 6.12 6.76 9.14
CA ARG A 96 5.73 7.64 10.25
C ARG A 96 5.93 9.10 9.90
N PHE A 97 4.94 9.93 10.22
CA PHE A 97 4.91 11.36 9.97
C PHE A 97 4.69 12.13 11.29
N PRO A 98 5.68 12.14 12.19
CA PRO A 98 5.58 12.90 13.44
C PRO A 98 5.60 14.39 13.10
N GLY A 99 4.54 15.13 13.45
CA GLY A 99 4.27 16.48 12.91
C GLY A 99 5.46 17.44 12.89
N ASP A 100 6.25 17.48 13.97
CA ASP A 100 7.40 18.39 14.12
C ASP A 100 8.77 17.69 13.97
N ALA A 101 8.79 16.41 13.59
CA ALA A 101 10.00 15.61 13.44
C ALA A 101 10.14 15.06 12.00
N PRO A 102 11.36 14.68 11.59
CA PRO A 102 11.54 14.09 10.27
C PRO A 102 10.71 12.81 10.13
N ALA A 103 10.09 12.65 8.96
CA ALA A 103 9.37 11.43 8.63
C ALA A 103 10.34 10.25 8.52
N THR A 104 9.92 9.08 8.97
CA THR A 104 10.77 7.89 9.04
C THR A 104 10.07 6.67 8.46
N ALA A 105 10.85 5.84 7.78
CA ALA A 105 10.43 4.54 7.28
C ALA A 105 11.37 3.51 7.91
N SER A 106 10.93 2.92 9.03
CA SER A 106 11.85 2.21 9.94
C SER A 106 11.52 0.72 10.07
N ASP A 107 10.24 0.39 10.24
CA ASP A 107 9.79 -0.96 10.55
C ASP A 107 9.02 -1.56 9.38
N ALA A 108 9.08 -2.89 9.26
CA ALA A 108 8.27 -3.63 8.30
C ALA A 108 7.54 -4.80 8.96
N LEU A 109 6.29 -5.04 8.53
CA LEU A 109 5.54 -6.24 8.89
C LEU A 109 5.77 -7.31 7.85
N TYR A 110 6.01 -8.54 8.30
CA TYR A 110 6.27 -9.68 7.44
C TYR A 110 5.21 -10.76 7.63
N TRP A 111 4.97 -11.53 6.58
CA TRP A 111 4.22 -12.78 6.72
C TRP A 111 5.06 -13.77 7.56
N PRO A 112 4.54 -14.31 8.68
CA PRO A 112 5.37 -15.02 9.67
C PRO A 112 6.13 -16.22 9.12
N ASP A 113 5.50 -16.98 8.22
CA ASP A 113 6.08 -18.20 7.66
C ASP A 113 6.92 -17.95 6.39
N SER A 114 6.89 -16.73 5.85
CA SER A 114 7.61 -16.42 4.61
C SER A 114 7.95 -14.92 4.50
N PRO A 115 9.01 -14.47 5.21
CA PRO A 115 9.36 -13.05 5.28
C PRO A 115 9.82 -12.46 3.94
N SER A 116 10.16 -13.29 2.96
CA SER A 116 10.52 -12.85 1.60
C SER A 116 9.32 -12.63 0.68
N SER A 117 8.09 -12.73 1.21
CA SER A 117 6.87 -12.61 0.41
C SER A 117 6.51 -11.16 0.15
N SER A 118 6.11 -10.87 -1.09
CA SER A 118 5.70 -9.52 -1.50
C SER A 118 4.27 -9.23 -1.11
N VAL A 119 3.92 -7.94 -1.07
CA VAL A 119 2.60 -7.47 -0.67
C VAL A 119 1.77 -7.18 -1.90
N LEU A 120 0.66 -7.90 -2.07
CA LEU A 120 -0.22 -7.72 -3.22
C LEU A 120 -1.21 -6.57 -3.04
N SER A 121 -1.74 -6.44 -1.82
CA SER A 121 -2.78 -5.48 -1.45
C SER A 121 -2.93 -5.43 0.06
N MET A 122 -3.45 -4.32 0.56
CA MET A 122 -3.70 -4.06 1.97
C MET A 122 -4.99 -3.28 2.16
N ALA A 123 -5.64 -3.49 3.31
CA ALA A 123 -6.75 -2.69 3.79
C ALA A 123 -6.68 -2.60 5.31
N ALA A 124 -6.96 -1.42 5.88
CA ALA A 124 -7.13 -1.27 7.32
C ALA A 124 -8.62 -1.25 7.67
N SER A 125 -8.94 -1.82 8.82
CA SER A 125 -10.27 -1.73 9.43
C SER A 125 -10.45 -0.41 10.17
N GLU A 126 -11.71 -0.05 10.39
CA GLU A 126 -12.14 1.14 11.13
C GLU A 126 -11.39 1.33 12.46
N PRO A 127 -11.32 2.57 12.98
CA PRO A 127 -10.58 2.90 14.20
C PRO A 127 -10.96 2.03 15.41
N ALA A 128 -12.16 1.44 15.44
CA ALA A 128 -12.61 0.60 16.54
C ALA A 128 -11.96 -0.81 16.56
N SER A 129 -11.52 -1.33 15.40
CA SER A 129 -10.99 -2.70 15.29
C SER A 129 -9.49 -2.78 15.13
N HIS A 130 -8.81 -1.66 14.77
CA HIS A 130 -7.34 -1.56 14.70
C HIS A 130 -6.63 -2.72 13.96
N TRP A 131 -7.26 -3.27 12.91
CA TRP A 131 -6.67 -4.37 12.15
C TRP A 131 -6.18 -3.91 10.79
N LEU A 132 -5.04 -4.46 10.37
CA LEU A 132 -4.55 -4.40 9.00
C LEU A 132 -4.71 -5.78 8.38
N PHE A 133 -5.41 -5.85 7.26
CA PHE A 133 -5.41 -7.02 6.39
C PHE A 133 -4.39 -6.82 5.28
N ALA A 134 -3.44 -7.73 5.16
CA ALA A 134 -2.45 -7.71 4.09
C ALA A 134 -2.44 -9.07 3.37
N SER A 135 -2.51 -9.02 2.05
CA SER A 135 -2.35 -10.19 1.20
C SER A 135 -0.90 -10.29 0.73
N PHE A 136 -0.30 -11.45 0.93
CA PHE A 136 1.08 -11.77 0.56
C PHE A 136 1.12 -12.81 -0.55
N GLU A 137 2.17 -12.74 -1.35
CA GLU A 137 2.54 -13.76 -2.33
C GLU A 137 3.99 -14.19 -2.11
N SER A 138 4.22 -15.49 -2.04
CA SER A 138 5.57 -16.03 -1.90
C SER A 138 6.46 -15.61 -3.05
N ALA A 139 7.76 -15.50 -2.82
CA ALA A 139 8.72 -15.14 -3.87
C ALA A 139 8.68 -16.09 -5.08
N ARG A 140 8.31 -17.36 -4.86
CA ARG A 140 8.15 -18.37 -5.91
C ARG A 140 6.76 -18.35 -6.57
N ARG A 141 5.86 -17.46 -6.16
CA ARG A 141 4.47 -17.33 -6.64
C ARG A 141 3.68 -18.63 -6.60
N ASN A 142 4.00 -19.47 -5.62
CA ASN A 142 3.40 -20.79 -5.42
C ASN A 142 2.61 -20.87 -4.10
N SER A 143 2.61 -19.79 -3.32
CA SER A 143 1.79 -19.66 -2.13
C SER A 143 1.34 -18.22 -1.98
N SER A 144 0.12 -18.03 -1.50
CA SER A 144 -0.42 -16.72 -1.17
C SER A 144 -1.24 -16.83 0.10
N ALA A 145 -1.22 -15.80 0.93
CA ALA A 145 -1.95 -15.78 2.18
C ALA A 145 -2.56 -14.40 2.44
N VAL A 146 -3.65 -14.36 3.19
CA VAL A 146 -4.18 -13.12 3.77
C VAL A 146 -3.98 -13.19 5.27
N VAL A 147 -3.31 -12.18 5.83
CA VAL A 147 -2.96 -12.10 7.24
C VAL A 147 -3.57 -10.84 7.83
N ALA A 148 -4.17 -10.96 9.00
CA ALA A 148 -4.56 -9.82 9.83
C ALA A 148 -3.45 -9.51 10.84
N PHE A 149 -3.08 -8.25 10.94
CA PHE A 149 -2.18 -7.71 11.96
C PHE A 149 -2.96 -6.79 12.89
N ASP A 150 -2.62 -6.81 14.18
CA ASP A 150 -3.04 -5.77 15.11
C ASP A 150 -2.15 -4.55 14.92
N LEU A 151 -2.75 -3.40 14.64
CA LEU A 151 -2.05 -2.15 14.41
C LEU A 151 -1.47 -1.56 15.71
N ASN A 152 -1.91 -2.02 16.88
CA ASN A 152 -1.36 -1.57 18.16
C ASN A 152 -0.05 -2.29 18.49
N SER A 153 -0.07 -3.63 18.44
CA SER A 153 1.12 -4.45 18.68
C SER A 153 2.05 -4.58 17.48
N LEU A 154 1.54 -4.27 16.27
CA LEU A 154 2.22 -4.53 14.99
C LEU A 154 2.58 -6.01 14.82
N SER A 155 1.76 -6.90 15.39
CA SER A 155 1.98 -8.33 15.34
C SER A 155 0.91 -9.02 14.50
N PRO A 156 1.24 -10.13 13.80
CA PRO A 156 0.24 -10.98 13.17
C PRO A 156 -0.73 -11.50 14.23
N VAL A 157 -2.02 -11.46 13.94
CA VAL A 157 -3.09 -11.98 14.80
C VAL A 157 -3.60 -13.31 14.28
N VAL A 158 -3.92 -13.35 12.98
CA VAL A 158 -4.50 -14.54 12.35
C VAL A 158 -4.21 -14.57 10.85
N GLU A 159 -3.99 -15.77 10.33
CA GLU A 159 -4.03 -16.05 8.90
C GLU A 159 -5.48 -16.41 8.51
N ILE A 160 -6.09 -15.59 7.66
CA ILE A 160 -7.49 -15.72 7.25
C ILE A 160 -7.66 -16.80 6.18
N GLY A 161 -6.66 -16.95 5.31
CA GLY A 161 -6.69 -17.95 4.26
C GLY A 161 -5.35 -18.06 3.56
N ARG A 162 -5.07 -19.29 3.10
CA ARG A 162 -3.88 -19.64 2.35
C ARG A 162 -4.27 -20.39 1.09
N LYS A 163 -3.56 -20.10 0.00
CA LYS A 163 -3.63 -20.85 -1.24
C LYS A 163 -2.22 -21.31 -1.58
N GLU A 164 -2.02 -22.61 -1.64
CA GLU A 164 -0.79 -23.21 -2.14
C GLU A 164 -1.04 -23.81 -3.52
N VAL A 165 -0.10 -23.58 -4.43
CA VAL A 165 -0.09 -24.19 -5.76
C VAL A 165 1.00 -25.24 -5.75
N PHE A 166 0.61 -26.48 -5.54
CA PHE A 166 1.48 -27.62 -5.64
C PHE A 166 1.54 -28.12 -7.09
N GLY A 167 2.72 -28.11 -7.70
CA GLY A 167 3.01 -28.84 -8.93
C GLY A 167 2.88 -28.04 -10.23
N ALA A 168 4.04 -27.75 -10.83
CA ALA A 168 4.26 -27.89 -12.26
C ALA A 168 5.43 -28.87 -12.44
N GLY A 169 5.21 -30.10 -12.00
CA GLY A 169 6.18 -31.19 -12.08
C GLY A 169 5.51 -32.40 -12.68
N ARG A 170 5.49 -32.45 -14.02
CA ARG A 170 5.51 -33.71 -14.77
C ARG A 170 6.20 -33.49 -16.10
#